data_AF-A0A536LF68-F1
#
_entry.id   AF-A0A536LF68-F1
#
_cell.length_a   1.000
_cell.length_b   1.000
_cell.length_c   1.000
_cell.angle_alpha   90.00
_cell.angle_beta   90.00
_cell.angle_gamma   90.00
#
_symmetry.space_group_name_H-M   'P 1'
#
loop_
_entity.id
_entity.type
_entity.pdbx_description
1 polymer ?
#
loop_
_entity_poly.entity_id
_entity_poly.type
_entity_poly.pdbx_seq_one_letter_code
_entity_poly.pdbx_strand_id
1 'polypeptide(L)'
;MNGAGAVARYTLIELSRRRILLVFFVLGAAGTLLLGVGLKVLYSLSGNITTNQDPAKLQKFLELSFLSDLYGALGIFALLIAYAIGMTAIYHDLESGAAVSIFSKPVSRLAFSAGKVVAAVAALIVIVGLLALEARLVMLLFDGGLAGSLTGEILATMANSVVVMLLVLALSTWMNNIVAAIVAFVYYNVITGVISAVHGLADSGAFNNDLVKGVFDVLYWTVPHALVSSAPGDLVRAQVQLSNTPRGSQTFVFIPAASGFGDIAWWLFFIVLFAGLVYLAVRRRQV
;
A
#
# COMPACT_ATOMS: atom_id res chain seq x y z
N MET A 1 -6.38 -10.34 -33.03
CA MET A 1 -6.99 -9.27 -32.19
C MET A 1 -6.62 -9.54 -30.74
N ASN A 2 -6.00 -8.59 -30.03
CA ASN A 2 -5.46 -8.80 -28.69
C ASN A 2 -6.59 -8.88 -27.64
N GLY A 3 -7.16 -10.08 -27.45
CA GLY A 3 -8.29 -10.31 -26.55
C GLY A 3 -8.05 -9.81 -25.12
N ALA A 4 -6.81 -9.86 -24.62
CA ALA A 4 -6.46 -9.37 -23.29
C ALA A 4 -6.65 -7.86 -23.13
N GLY A 5 -6.27 -7.08 -24.17
CA GLY A 5 -6.44 -5.63 -24.15
C GLY A 5 -7.91 -5.21 -24.20
N ALA A 6 -8.74 -5.95 -24.94
CA ALA A 6 -10.18 -5.71 -24.98
C ALA A 6 -10.84 -5.98 -23.61
N VAL A 7 -10.48 -7.10 -22.96
CA VAL A 7 -10.95 -7.42 -21.59
C VAL A 7 -10.47 -6.37 -20.59
N ALA A 8 -9.21 -5.94 -20.70
CA ALA A 8 -8.67 -4.92 -19.82
C ALA A 8 -9.42 -3.58 -19.95
N ARG A 9 -9.65 -3.12 -21.18
CA ARG A 9 -10.41 -1.88 -21.44
C ARG A 9 -11.84 -1.96 -20.90
N TYR A 10 -12.53 -3.09 -21.13
CA TYR A 10 -13.87 -3.29 -20.60
C TYR A 10 -13.90 -3.24 -19.07
N THR A 11 -12.95 -3.92 -18.44
CA THR A 11 -12.82 -3.95 -16.97
C THR A 11 -12.50 -2.57 -16.40
N LEU A 12 -11.66 -1.78 -17.07
CA LEU A 12 -11.38 -0.39 -16.66
C LEU A 12 -12.64 0.49 -16.73
N ILE A 13 -13.43 0.36 -17.80
CA ILE A 13 -14.70 1.10 -17.95
C ILE A 13 -15.70 0.66 -16.86
N GLU A 14 -15.75 -0.63 -16.56
CA GLU A 14 -16.57 -1.16 -15.48
C GLU A 14 -16.15 -0.61 -14.11
N LEU A 15 -14.85 -0.68 -13.78
CA LEU A 15 -14.30 -0.17 -12.53
C LEU A 15 -14.53 1.35 -12.40
N SER A 16 -14.29 2.13 -13.44
CA SER A 16 -14.50 3.59 -13.42
C SER A 16 -15.97 3.99 -13.23
N ARG A 17 -16.93 3.15 -13.63
CA ARG A 17 -18.36 3.38 -13.38
C ARG A 17 -18.77 3.07 -11.93
N ARG A 18 -17.96 2.31 -11.18
CA ARG A 18 -18.28 1.95 -9.80
C ARG A 18 -18.04 3.14 -8.88
N ARG A 19 -19.14 3.73 -8.38
CA ARG A 19 -19.14 4.88 -7.46
C ARG A 19 -18.29 4.65 -6.21
N ILE A 20 -18.12 3.41 -5.76
CA ILE A 20 -17.35 3.09 -4.55
C ILE A 20 -15.88 3.53 -4.65
N LEU A 21 -15.26 3.42 -5.84
CA LEU A 21 -13.88 3.88 -6.04
C LEU A 21 -13.78 5.40 -5.97
N LEU A 22 -14.79 6.10 -6.50
CA LEU A 22 -14.89 7.56 -6.40
C LEU A 22 -15.06 7.99 -4.94
N VAL A 23 -15.86 7.27 -4.14
CA VAL A 23 -16.02 7.57 -2.71
C VAL A 23 -14.69 7.44 -1.97
N PHE A 24 -13.94 6.35 -2.17
CA PHE A 24 -12.62 6.19 -1.54
C PHE A 24 -11.63 7.27 -1.99
N PHE A 25 -11.64 7.62 -3.28
CA PHE A 25 -10.81 8.70 -3.78
C PHE A 25 -11.17 10.05 -3.14
N VAL A 26 -12.46 10.41 -3.10
CA VAL A 26 -12.92 11.68 -2.53
C VAL A 26 -12.64 11.75 -1.02
N LEU A 27 -12.85 10.66 -0.29
CA LEU A 27 -12.53 10.59 1.14
C LEU A 27 -11.02 10.68 1.40
N GLY A 28 -10.21 10.01 0.57
CA GLY A 28 -8.75 10.11 0.63
C GLY A 28 -8.28 11.54 0.37
N ALA A 29 -8.76 12.13 -0.72
CA ALA A 29 -8.45 13.49 -1.13
C ALA A 29 -8.82 14.52 -0.05
N ALA A 30 -10.08 14.50 0.37
CA ALA A 30 -10.57 15.37 1.43
C ALA A 30 -9.77 15.17 2.74
N GLY A 31 -9.45 13.92 3.10
CA GLY A 31 -8.64 13.61 4.27
C GLY A 31 -7.23 14.23 4.20
N THR A 32 -6.53 14.04 3.08
CA THR A 32 -5.19 14.60 2.87
C THR A 32 -5.19 16.12 2.87
N LEU A 33 -6.17 16.76 2.22
CA LEU A 33 -6.34 18.22 2.23
C LEU A 33 -6.65 18.75 3.62
N LEU A 34 -7.59 18.14 4.35
CA LEU A 34 -7.96 18.55 5.69
C LEU A 34 -6.80 18.42 6.68
N LEU A 35 -5.99 17.37 6.57
CA LEU A 35 -4.80 17.20 7.40
C LEU A 35 -3.78 18.32 7.13
N GLY A 36 -3.43 18.57 5.87
CA GLY A 36 -2.44 19.58 5.52
C GLY A 36 -2.88 21.01 5.86
N VAL A 37 -4.10 21.39 5.47
CA VAL A 37 -4.65 22.72 5.77
C VAL A 37 -4.88 22.87 7.28
N GLY A 38 -5.43 21.85 7.93
CA GLY A 38 -5.72 21.85 9.37
C GLY A 38 -4.46 22.08 10.20
N LEU A 39 -3.38 21.34 9.92
CA LEU A 39 -2.10 21.52 10.62
C LEU A 39 -1.50 22.91 10.39
N LYS A 40 -1.60 23.45 9.17
CA LYS A 40 -1.11 24.80 8.85
C LYS A 40 -1.90 25.90 9.57
N VAL A 41 -3.22 25.75 9.69
CA VAL A 41 -4.08 26.68 10.45
C VAL A 41 -3.84 26.56 11.94
N LEU A 42 -3.72 25.34 12.49
CA LEU A 42 -3.34 25.12 13.88
C LEU A 42 -2.00 25.78 14.22
N TYR A 43 -1.03 25.73 13.30
CA TYR A 43 0.24 26.44 13.45
C TYR A 43 0.09 27.96 13.47
N SER A 44 -0.64 28.56 12.52
CA SER A 44 -0.80 30.01 12.48
C SER A 44 -1.53 30.55 13.71
N LEU A 45 -2.41 29.75 14.31
CA LEU A 45 -3.06 30.07 15.58
C LEU A 45 -2.13 29.86 16.79
N SER A 46 -1.29 28.82 16.77
CA SER A 46 -0.33 28.49 17.84
C SER A 46 0.89 29.43 17.87
N GLY A 47 1.34 29.94 16.73
CA GLY A 47 2.46 30.90 16.63
C GLY A 47 2.20 32.24 17.31
N ASN A 48 0.95 32.54 17.68
CA ASN A 48 0.58 33.69 18.50
C ASN A 48 0.70 33.42 20.02
N ILE A 49 0.97 32.17 20.41
CA ILE A 49 1.20 31.76 21.79
C ILE A 49 2.72 31.79 22.02
N THR A 50 3.13 32.66 22.93
CA THR A 50 4.50 33.05 23.30
C THR A 50 5.41 31.88 23.71
N THR A 51 5.83 31.03 22.77
CA THR A 51 6.93 30.09 22.99
C THR A 51 8.21 30.67 22.44
N ASN A 52 9.22 30.88 23.31
CA ASN A 52 10.63 31.22 22.97
C ASN A 52 11.36 30.13 22.17
N GLN A 53 10.64 29.37 21.33
CA GLN A 53 11.16 28.34 20.46
C GLN A 53 11.52 28.98 19.11
N ASP A 54 12.67 28.60 18.55
CA ASP A 54 13.12 29.04 17.24
C ASP A 54 12.05 28.69 16.17
N PRO A 55 11.44 29.68 15.47
CA PRO A 55 10.33 29.45 14.54
C PRO A 55 10.70 28.46 13.43
N ALA A 56 11.97 28.39 13.03
CA ALA A 56 12.45 27.46 12.01
C ALA A 56 12.42 25.99 12.50
N LYS A 57 12.70 25.74 13.78
CA LYS A 57 12.63 24.38 14.37
C LYS A 57 11.20 23.89 14.50
N LEU A 58 10.29 24.79 14.90
CA LEU A 58 8.88 24.47 15.04
C LEU A 58 8.23 24.15 13.68
N GLN A 59 8.53 24.95 12.65
CA GLN A 59 8.04 24.71 11.29
C GLN A 59 8.52 23.34 10.75
N LYS A 60 9.78 22.98 11.00
CA LYS A 60 10.34 21.69 10.59
C LYS A 60 9.74 20.51 11.36
N PHE A 61 9.41 20.70 12.64
CA PHE A 61 8.69 19.69 13.42
C PHE A 61 7.28 19.45 12.86
N LEU A 62 6.56 20.51 12.50
CA LEU A 62 5.24 20.42 11.89
C LEU A 62 5.26 19.77 10.52
N GLU A 63 6.26 20.10 9.69
CA GLU A 63 6.49 19.41 8.42
C GLU A 63 6.67 17.91 8.66
N LEU A 64 7.53 17.50 9.59
CA LEU A 64 7.75 16.08 9.92
C LEU A 64 6.48 15.38 10.44
N SER A 65 5.69 16.04 11.30
CA SER A 65 4.43 15.50 11.80
C SER A 65 3.43 15.31 10.67
N PHE A 66 3.28 16.32 9.80
CA PHE A 66 2.43 16.23 8.62
C PHE A 66 2.87 15.09 7.71
N LEU A 67 4.17 14.94 7.45
CA LEU A 67 4.69 13.83 6.63
C LEU A 67 4.37 12.46 7.24
N SER A 68 4.56 12.31 8.55
CA SER A 68 4.26 11.05 9.25
C SER A 68 2.78 10.68 9.12
N ASP A 69 1.88 11.63 9.38
CA ASP A 69 0.43 11.41 9.28
C ASP A 69 0.00 11.17 7.83
N LEU A 70 0.62 11.88 6.89
CA LEU A 70 0.38 11.73 5.46
C LEU A 70 0.76 10.34 4.96
N TYR A 71 1.91 9.81 5.38
CA TYR A 71 2.35 8.45 5.02
C TYR A 71 1.38 7.41 5.56
N GLY A 72 0.97 7.53 6.83
CA GLY A 72 -0.04 6.66 7.42
C GLY A 72 -1.38 6.70 6.68
N ALA A 73 -1.88 7.91 6.39
CA ALA A 73 -3.13 8.11 5.67
C ALA A 73 -3.06 7.52 4.25
N LEU A 74 -2.00 7.82 3.49
CA LEU A 74 -1.80 7.32 2.13
C LEU A 74 -1.72 5.79 2.10
N GLY A 75 -1.03 5.18 3.08
CA GLY A 75 -1.00 3.73 3.27
C GLY A 75 -2.39 3.12 3.49
N ILE A 76 -3.18 3.69 4.41
CA ILE A 76 -4.54 3.21 4.72
C ILE A 76 -5.45 3.33 3.49
N PHE A 77 -5.49 4.48 2.83
CA PHE A 77 -6.36 4.68 1.67
C PHE A 77 -5.95 3.80 0.49
N ALA A 78 -4.66 3.64 0.23
CA ALA A 78 -4.17 2.76 -0.83
C ALA A 78 -4.56 1.29 -0.57
N LEU A 79 -4.48 0.82 0.68
CA LEU A 79 -4.96 -0.50 1.08
C LEU A 79 -6.47 -0.64 0.89
N LEU A 80 -7.28 0.33 1.34
CA LEU A 80 -8.73 0.29 1.16
C LEU A 80 -9.13 0.23 -0.32
N ILE A 81 -8.44 1.01 -1.18
CA ILE A 81 -8.62 0.96 -2.63
C ILE A 81 -8.22 -0.42 -3.18
N ALA A 82 -7.12 -0.99 -2.72
CA ALA A 82 -6.67 -2.33 -3.10
C ALA A 82 -7.72 -3.41 -2.77
N TYR A 83 -8.30 -3.38 -1.56
CA TYR A 83 -9.39 -4.27 -1.18
C TYR A 83 -10.62 -4.05 -2.07
N ALA A 84 -11.03 -2.80 -2.29
CA ALA A 84 -12.21 -2.47 -3.09
C ALA A 84 -12.09 -2.97 -4.54
N ILE A 85 -10.94 -2.76 -5.17
CA ILE A 85 -10.68 -3.25 -6.54
C ILE A 85 -10.59 -4.77 -6.54
N GLY A 86 -9.84 -5.36 -5.61
CA GLY A 86 -9.66 -6.82 -5.53
C GLY A 86 -10.97 -7.58 -5.37
N MET A 87 -11.88 -7.08 -4.53
CA MET A 87 -13.22 -7.66 -4.32
C MET A 87 -14.12 -7.59 -5.55
N THR A 88 -13.93 -6.61 -6.43
CA THR A 88 -14.90 -6.29 -7.48
C THR A 88 -14.46 -6.68 -8.87
N ALA A 89 -13.16 -6.75 -9.14
CA ALA A 89 -12.63 -6.92 -10.49
C ALA A 89 -13.05 -8.25 -11.15
N ILE A 90 -13.08 -9.35 -10.41
CA ILE A 90 -13.39 -10.69 -10.95
C ILE A 90 -14.68 -11.29 -10.36
N TYR A 91 -14.96 -11.05 -9.08
CA TYR A 91 -16.04 -11.74 -8.37
C TYR A 91 -17.40 -11.60 -9.06
N HIS A 92 -17.76 -10.39 -9.48
CA HIS A 92 -19.05 -10.12 -10.12
C HIS A 92 -19.25 -10.92 -11.41
N ASP A 93 -18.21 -11.10 -12.22
CA ASP A 93 -18.29 -11.87 -13.47
C ASP A 93 -18.43 -13.38 -13.23
N LEU A 94 -17.86 -13.87 -12.13
CA LEU A 94 -17.95 -15.27 -11.73
C LEU A 94 -19.31 -15.60 -11.11
N GLU A 95 -19.83 -14.74 -10.23
CA GLU A 95 -21.09 -14.96 -9.53
C GLU A 95 -22.31 -14.77 -10.45
N SER A 96 -22.29 -13.74 -11.31
CA SER A 96 -23.40 -13.47 -12.24
C SER A 96 -23.48 -14.45 -13.42
N GLY A 97 -22.53 -15.38 -13.55
CA GLY A 97 -22.42 -16.26 -14.71
C GLY A 97 -22.00 -15.55 -16.01
N ALA A 98 -21.75 -14.23 -15.97
CA ALA A 98 -21.31 -13.44 -17.13
C ALA A 98 -20.02 -13.99 -17.75
N ALA A 99 -19.14 -14.59 -16.94
CA ALA A 99 -17.93 -15.26 -17.42
C ALA A 99 -18.23 -16.31 -18.50
N VAL A 100 -19.31 -17.10 -18.38
CA VAL A 100 -19.68 -18.13 -19.37
C VAL A 100 -20.02 -17.49 -20.72
N SER A 101 -20.73 -16.35 -20.72
CA SER A 101 -21.05 -15.59 -21.92
C SER A 101 -19.84 -14.88 -22.56
N ILE A 102 -18.79 -14.62 -21.77
CA ILE A 102 -17.54 -14.03 -22.27
C ILE A 102 -16.70 -15.10 -22.96
N PHE A 103 -16.66 -16.32 -22.40
CA PHE A 103 -15.92 -17.44 -23.00
C PHE A 103 -16.64 -18.13 -24.16
N SER A 104 -17.91 -17.84 -24.42
CA SER A 104 -18.57 -18.24 -25.66
C SER A 104 -18.07 -17.47 -26.88
N LYS A 105 -17.33 -16.37 -26.65
CA LYS A 105 -16.59 -15.62 -27.68
C LYS A 105 -15.16 -16.20 -27.79
N PRO A 106 -14.44 -16.00 -28.92
CA PRO A 106 -13.08 -16.50 -29.12
C PRO A 106 -12.04 -15.72 -28.28
N VAL A 107 -12.14 -15.80 -26.96
CA VAL A 107 -11.24 -15.18 -25.98
C VAL A 107 -10.60 -16.31 -25.17
N SER A 108 -9.27 -16.38 -25.18
CA SER A 108 -8.56 -17.38 -24.37
C SER A 108 -8.69 -17.07 -22.88
N ARG A 109 -8.67 -18.12 -22.04
CA ARG A 109 -8.76 -17.99 -20.58
C ARG A 109 -7.63 -17.14 -20.00
N LEU A 110 -6.42 -17.30 -20.56
CA LEU A 110 -5.27 -16.48 -20.23
C LEU A 110 -5.47 -15.01 -20.60
N ALA A 111 -6.08 -14.73 -21.77
CA ALA A 111 -6.40 -13.35 -22.15
C ALA A 111 -7.42 -12.72 -21.20
N PHE A 112 -8.40 -13.48 -20.72
CA PHE A 112 -9.36 -13.00 -19.73
C PHE A 112 -8.70 -12.68 -18.39
N SER A 113 -7.97 -13.64 -17.79
CA SER A 113 -7.34 -13.45 -16.47
C SER A 113 -6.26 -12.37 -16.51
N ALA A 114 -5.42 -12.36 -17.54
CA ALA A 114 -4.39 -11.33 -17.71
C ALA A 114 -5.03 -9.94 -17.93
N GLY A 115 -6.10 -9.85 -18.74
CA GLY A 115 -6.82 -8.60 -18.94
C GLY A 115 -7.41 -8.04 -17.65
N LYS A 116 -7.99 -8.90 -16.80
CA LYS A 116 -8.54 -8.52 -15.49
C LYS A 116 -7.46 -8.05 -14.52
N VAL A 117 -6.34 -8.79 -14.43
CA VAL A 117 -5.20 -8.42 -13.59
C VAL A 117 -4.60 -7.08 -14.04
N VAL A 118 -4.31 -6.93 -15.34
CA VAL A 118 -3.73 -5.70 -15.89
C VAL A 118 -4.65 -4.50 -15.67
N ALA A 119 -5.96 -4.65 -15.87
CA ALA A 119 -6.92 -3.58 -15.60
C ALA A 119 -6.99 -3.21 -14.12
N ALA A 120 -7.01 -4.19 -13.22
CA ALA A 120 -7.03 -3.96 -11.79
C ALA A 120 -5.76 -3.22 -11.32
N VAL A 121 -4.59 -3.67 -11.76
CA VAL A 121 -3.30 -3.02 -11.47
C VAL A 121 -3.27 -1.60 -12.02
N ALA A 122 -3.68 -1.39 -13.29
CA ALA A 122 -3.70 -0.07 -13.89
C ALA A 122 -4.66 0.88 -13.16
N ALA A 123 -5.86 0.42 -12.78
CA ALA A 123 -6.82 1.22 -12.02
C ALA A 123 -6.25 1.63 -10.65
N LEU A 124 -5.61 0.69 -9.94
CA LEU A 124 -4.98 0.96 -8.65
C LEU A 124 -3.86 2.00 -8.78
N ILE A 125 -2.95 1.84 -9.76
CA ILE A 125 -1.85 2.77 -10.02
C ILE A 125 -2.40 4.17 -10.30
N VAL A 126 -3.45 4.30 -11.12
CA VAL A 126 -4.04 5.60 -11.44
C VAL A 126 -4.66 6.24 -10.20
N ILE A 127 -5.48 5.52 -9.43
CA ILE A 127 -6.20 6.10 -8.29
C ILE A 127 -5.22 6.46 -7.17
N VAL A 128 -4.33 5.55 -6.80
CA VAL A 128 -3.31 5.80 -5.76
C VAL A 128 -2.31 6.85 -6.24
N GLY A 129 -1.96 6.86 -7.52
CA GLY A 129 -1.10 7.88 -8.14
C GLY A 129 -1.71 9.28 -8.11
N LEU A 130 -3.04 9.40 -8.29
CA LEU A 130 -3.75 10.68 -8.15
C LEU A 130 -3.75 11.17 -6.70
N LEU A 131 -4.03 10.29 -5.73
CA LEU A 131 -3.92 10.63 -4.30
C LEU A 131 -2.49 11.05 -3.91
N ALA A 132 -1.50 10.38 -4.48
CA ALA A 132 -0.09 10.70 -4.27
C ALA A 132 0.30 12.06 -4.89
N LEU A 133 -0.26 12.40 -6.05
CA LEU A 133 -0.06 13.72 -6.67
C LEU A 133 -0.69 14.82 -5.83
N GLU A 134 -1.88 14.59 -5.30
CA GLU A 134 -2.54 15.49 -4.36
C GLU A 134 -1.72 15.68 -3.08
N ALA A 135 -1.23 14.59 -2.48
CA ALA A 135 -0.33 14.64 -1.33
C ALA A 135 0.91 15.53 -1.59
N ARG A 136 1.48 15.47 -2.80
CA ARG A 136 2.58 16.36 -3.22
C ARG A 136 2.14 17.82 -3.34
N LEU A 137 0.95 18.09 -3.86
CA LEU A 137 0.44 19.46 -3.95
C LEU A 137 0.22 20.06 -2.56
N VAL A 138 -0.29 19.26 -1.61
CA VAL A 138 -0.44 19.69 -0.21
C VAL A 138 0.91 19.92 0.45
N MET A 139 1.95 19.15 0.11
CA MET A 139 3.32 19.42 0.57
C MET A 139 3.86 20.79 0.16
N LEU A 140 3.41 21.38 -0.96
CA LEU A 140 3.82 22.74 -1.35
C LEU A 140 3.37 23.82 -0.35
N LEU A 141 2.47 23.48 0.58
CA LEU A 141 2.14 24.35 1.69
C LEU A 141 3.28 24.47 2.72
N PHE A 142 4.30 23.61 2.63
CA PHE A 142 5.49 23.54 3.47
C PHE A 142 6.76 23.80 2.61
N ASP A 143 7.88 24.15 3.24
CA ASP A 143 9.10 24.59 2.55
C ASP A 143 9.87 23.47 1.81
N GLY A 144 9.29 22.27 1.71
CA GLY A 144 9.69 21.24 0.74
C GLY A 144 10.97 20.48 1.07
N GLY A 145 11.37 20.41 2.34
CA GLY A 145 12.65 19.80 2.75
C GLY A 145 12.75 18.29 2.52
N LEU A 146 11.61 17.59 2.42
CA LEU A 146 11.53 16.12 2.38
C LEU A 146 10.80 15.56 1.14
N ALA A 147 10.67 16.33 0.05
CA ALA A 147 9.93 15.90 -1.14
C ALA A 147 10.45 14.59 -1.79
N GLY A 148 11.75 14.31 -1.68
CA GLY A 148 12.36 13.05 -2.16
C GLY A 148 11.89 11.83 -1.36
N SER A 149 11.71 11.99 -0.06
CA SER A 149 11.22 10.98 0.89
C SER A 149 9.82 10.49 0.48
N LEU A 150 8.93 11.43 0.10
CA LEU A 150 7.56 11.11 -0.32
C LEU A 150 7.52 10.23 -1.59
N THR A 151 8.48 10.38 -2.51
CA THR A 151 8.50 9.58 -3.76
C THR A 151 8.73 8.10 -3.48
N GLY A 152 9.72 7.79 -2.63
CA GLY A 152 10.00 6.41 -2.24
C GLY A 152 8.82 5.76 -1.53
N GLU A 153 8.17 6.51 -0.63
CA GLU A 153 7.03 6.03 0.13
C GLU A 153 5.79 5.77 -0.74
N ILE A 154 5.50 6.66 -1.69
CA ILE A 154 4.41 6.46 -2.65
C ILE A 154 4.63 5.18 -3.46
N LEU A 155 5.86 4.97 -3.96
CA LEU A 155 6.18 3.79 -4.77
C LEU A 155 6.06 2.50 -3.95
N ALA A 156 6.61 2.50 -2.73
CA ALA A 156 6.51 1.36 -1.82
C ALA A 156 5.03 1.06 -1.46
N THR A 157 4.25 2.09 -1.10
CA THR A 157 2.82 1.94 -0.78
C THR A 157 2.03 1.40 -1.95
N MET A 158 2.25 1.94 -3.16
CA MET A 158 1.58 1.48 -4.37
C MET A 158 1.95 0.03 -4.68
N ALA A 159 3.22 -0.33 -4.57
CA ALA A 159 3.71 -1.69 -4.77
C ALA A 159 3.07 -2.68 -3.77
N ASN A 160 3.05 -2.34 -2.48
CA ASN A 160 2.41 -3.16 -1.45
C ASN A 160 0.91 -3.34 -1.70
N SER A 161 0.24 -2.25 -2.09
CA SER A 161 -1.19 -2.25 -2.41
C SER A 161 -1.53 -3.17 -3.60
N VAL A 162 -0.65 -3.28 -4.59
CA VAL A 162 -0.81 -4.23 -5.71
C VAL A 162 -0.81 -5.67 -5.21
N VAL A 163 0.11 -6.06 -4.32
CA VAL A 163 0.17 -7.42 -3.76
C VAL A 163 -1.09 -7.76 -2.98
N VAL A 164 -1.56 -6.83 -2.15
CA VAL A 164 -2.81 -7.00 -1.39
C VAL A 164 -4.00 -7.14 -2.33
N MET A 165 -4.11 -6.27 -3.33
CA MET A 165 -5.18 -6.33 -4.33
C MET A 165 -5.17 -7.68 -5.06
N LEU A 166 -4.00 -8.18 -5.48
CA LEU A 166 -3.86 -9.47 -6.15
C LEU A 166 -4.21 -10.65 -5.24
N LEU A 167 -3.82 -10.60 -3.97
CA LEU A 167 -4.22 -11.58 -2.97
C LEU A 167 -5.75 -11.64 -2.81
N VAL A 168 -6.40 -10.49 -2.62
CA VAL A 168 -7.87 -10.40 -2.50
C VAL A 168 -8.54 -10.91 -3.76
N LEU A 169 -8.03 -10.51 -4.93
CA LEU A 169 -8.55 -10.90 -6.23
C LEU A 169 -8.39 -12.42 -6.46
N ALA A 170 -7.26 -13.01 -6.06
CA ALA A 170 -7.05 -14.46 -6.08
C ALA A 170 -8.04 -15.19 -5.15
N LEU A 171 -8.17 -14.76 -3.89
CA LEU A 171 -9.11 -15.39 -2.95
C LEU A 171 -10.56 -15.24 -3.38
N SER A 172 -10.94 -14.10 -3.97
CA SER A 172 -12.29 -13.84 -4.49
C SER A 172 -12.69 -14.77 -5.64
N THR A 173 -11.73 -15.51 -6.23
CA THR A 173 -12.06 -16.57 -7.20
C THR A 173 -12.45 -17.90 -6.55
N TRP A 174 -12.31 -18.05 -5.23
CA TRP A 174 -12.59 -19.30 -4.51
C TRP A 174 -13.72 -19.12 -3.49
N MET A 175 -13.82 -17.96 -2.86
CA MET A 175 -14.79 -17.64 -1.81
C MET A 175 -15.57 -16.36 -2.13
N ASN A 176 -16.57 -16.04 -1.29
CA ASN A 176 -17.30 -14.78 -1.35
C ASN A 176 -16.34 -13.59 -1.23
N ASN A 177 -16.57 -12.51 -1.99
CA ASN A 177 -15.71 -11.32 -2.02
C ASN A 177 -15.45 -10.68 -0.65
N ILE A 178 -16.46 -10.60 0.21
CA ILE A 178 -16.31 -10.04 1.57
C ILE A 178 -15.41 -10.93 2.42
N VAL A 179 -15.63 -12.26 2.36
CA VAL A 179 -14.81 -13.23 3.09
C VAL A 179 -13.37 -13.21 2.58
N ALA A 180 -13.16 -13.12 1.27
CA ALA A 180 -11.85 -13.00 0.66
C ALA A 180 -11.10 -11.76 1.15
N ALA A 181 -11.77 -10.61 1.26
CA ALA A 181 -11.18 -9.39 1.78
C ALA A 181 -10.82 -9.50 3.27
N ILE A 182 -11.70 -10.07 4.10
CA ILE A 182 -11.42 -10.28 5.53
C ILE A 182 -10.22 -11.22 5.72
N VAL A 183 -10.18 -12.34 5.00
CA VAL A 183 -9.07 -13.31 5.08
C VAL A 183 -7.77 -12.67 4.60
N ALA A 184 -7.79 -11.93 3.48
CA ALA A 184 -6.64 -11.19 3.00
C ALA A 184 -6.18 -10.11 3.99
N PHE A 185 -7.13 -9.44 4.67
CA PHE A 185 -6.83 -8.45 5.69
C PHE A 185 -6.11 -9.06 6.89
N VAL A 186 -6.64 -10.16 7.44
CA VAL A 186 -6.01 -10.87 8.56
C VAL A 186 -4.65 -11.42 8.14
N TYR A 187 -4.55 -12.04 6.97
CA TYR A 187 -3.28 -12.58 6.48
C TYR A 187 -2.23 -11.48 6.31
N TYR A 188 -2.55 -10.40 5.59
CA TYR A 188 -1.57 -9.38 5.21
C TYR A 188 -1.29 -8.30 6.28
N ASN A 189 -2.25 -7.98 7.15
CA ASN A 189 -2.01 -6.93 8.16
C ASN A 189 -1.66 -7.53 9.52
N VAL A 190 -2.20 -8.71 9.85
CA VAL A 190 -1.97 -9.33 11.15
C VAL A 190 -0.86 -10.37 11.07
N ILE A 191 -1.01 -11.40 10.24
CA ILE A 191 -0.05 -12.52 10.22
C ILE A 191 1.31 -12.07 9.69
N THR A 192 1.36 -11.52 8.48
CA THR A 192 2.62 -11.04 7.91
C THR A 192 3.16 -9.84 8.69
N GLY A 193 2.29 -8.93 9.16
CA GLY A 193 2.68 -7.78 9.99
C GLY A 193 3.39 -8.19 11.28
N VAL A 194 2.86 -9.19 12.01
CA VAL A 194 3.50 -9.72 13.22
C VAL A 194 4.81 -10.42 12.88
N ILE A 195 4.86 -11.24 11.83
CA ILE A 195 6.09 -11.94 11.42
C ILE A 195 7.19 -10.92 11.08
N SER A 196 6.89 -9.90 10.29
CA SER A 196 7.85 -8.85 9.92
C SER A 196 8.30 -8.02 11.13
N ALA A 197 7.39 -7.69 12.05
CA ALA A 197 7.74 -6.96 13.27
C ALA A 197 8.68 -7.78 14.18
N VAL A 198 8.40 -9.08 14.34
CA VAL A 198 9.24 -9.95 15.16
C VAL A 198 10.59 -10.25 14.50
N HIS A 199 10.63 -10.40 13.18
CA HIS A 199 11.89 -10.50 12.45
C HIS A 199 12.76 -9.24 12.63
N GLY A 200 12.18 -8.05 12.52
CA GLY A 200 12.89 -6.78 12.80
C GLY A 200 13.42 -6.68 14.24
N LEU A 201 12.66 -7.18 15.23
CA LEU A 201 13.11 -7.31 16.62
C LEU A 201 14.27 -8.30 16.78
N ALA A 202 14.24 -9.40 16.03
CA ALA A 202 15.31 -10.40 16.06
C ALA A 202 16.62 -9.86 15.47
N ASP A 203 16.53 -9.09 14.39
CA ASP A 203 17.69 -8.48 13.76
C ASP A 203 18.30 -7.35 14.57
N SER A 204 17.51 -6.65 15.39
CA SER A 204 18.01 -5.64 16.32
C SER A 204 18.77 -6.23 17.51
N GLY A 205 18.91 -7.56 17.59
CA GLY A 205 19.57 -8.25 18.71
C GLY A 205 18.72 -8.28 19.99
N ALA A 206 17.40 -8.05 19.91
CA ALA A 206 16.52 -8.12 21.07
C ALA A 206 16.36 -9.55 21.60
N PHE A 207 16.54 -10.56 20.73
CA PHE A 207 16.55 -11.96 21.13
C PHE A 207 17.98 -12.48 21.25
N ASN A 208 18.38 -12.89 22.45
CA ASN A 208 19.66 -13.57 22.71
C ASN A 208 19.64 -15.06 22.32
N ASN A 209 18.72 -15.48 21.44
CA ASN A 209 18.52 -16.89 21.07
C ASN A 209 18.52 -17.05 19.54
N ASP A 210 19.60 -17.64 19.02
CA ASP A 210 19.82 -17.88 17.59
C ASP A 210 18.75 -18.79 16.96
N LEU A 211 18.15 -19.69 17.76
CA LEU A 211 17.09 -20.58 17.32
C LEU A 211 15.79 -19.82 17.04
N VAL A 212 15.44 -18.86 17.91
CA VAL A 212 14.28 -17.99 17.73
C VAL A 212 14.49 -17.10 16.51
N LYS A 213 15.69 -16.53 16.35
CA LYS A 213 16.06 -15.76 15.17
C LYS A 213 15.90 -16.57 13.89
N GLY A 214 16.48 -17.76 13.82
CA GLY A 214 16.40 -18.63 12.65
C GLY A 214 14.97 -19.02 12.26
N VAL A 215 14.08 -19.25 13.23
CA VAL A 215 12.66 -19.53 12.96
C VAL A 215 11.97 -18.32 12.33
N PHE A 216 12.17 -17.12 12.88
CA PHE A 216 11.54 -15.91 12.34
C PHE A 216 12.13 -15.47 11.00
N ASP A 217 13.41 -15.75 10.75
CA ASP A 217 14.04 -15.55 9.43
C ASP A 217 13.38 -16.43 8.37
N VAL A 218 13.20 -17.72 8.65
CA VAL A 218 12.49 -18.62 7.73
C VAL A 218 11.05 -18.17 7.53
N LEU A 219 10.33 -17.83 8.61
CA LEU A 219 8.94 -17.38 8.51
C LEU A 219 8.81 -16.08 7.71
N TYR A 220 9.73 -15.13 7.87
CA TYR A 220 9.75 -13.87 7.10
C TYR A 220 9.77 -14.14 5.60
N TRP A 221 10.62 -15.06 5.15
CA TRP A 221 10.70 -15.46 3.74
C TRP A 221 9.58 -16.40 3.29
N THR A 222 8.60 -16.75 4.13
CA THR A 222 7.41 -17.50 3.67
C THR A 222 6.21 -16.61 3.35
N VAL A 223 6.27 -15.34 3.72
CA VAL A 223 5.14 -14.41 3.65
C VAL A 223 5.42 -13.22 2.72
N PRO A 224 4.37 -12.60 2.13
CA PRO A 224 4.53 -11.36 1.37
C PRO A 224 4.74 -10.18 2.31
N HIS A 225 5.97 -10.01 2.80
CA HIS A 225 6.34 -8.87 3.63
C HIS A 225 6.31 -7.57 2.80
N ALA A 226 5.99 -6.47 3.48
CA ALA A 226 5.82 -5.17 2.84
C ALA A 226 7.18 -4.57 2.45
N LEU A 227 7.24 -3.93 1.29
CA LEU A 227 8.36 -3.08 0.91
C LEU A 227 8.34 -1.81 1.76
N VAL A 228 9.50 -1.48 2.33
CA VAL A 228 9.71 -0.31 3.18
C VAL A 228 10.62 0.67 2.44
N SER A 229 10.18 1.91 2.30
CA SER A 229 11.02 2.94 1.69
C SER A 229 12.03 3.50 2.71
N SER A 230 13.03 4.27 2.26
CA SER A 230 13.91 4.98 3.20
C SER A 230 13.20 6.10 3.96
N ALA A 231 11.99 6.48 3.52
CA ALA A 231 11.28 7.66 3.97
C ALA A 231 10.94 7.67 5.47
N PRO A 232 10.37 6.59 6.05
CA PRO A 232 10.11 6.56 7.49
C PRO A 232 11.41 6.63 8.30
N GLY A 233 12.48 6.01 7.83
CA GLY A 233 13.79 6.08 8.47
C GLY A 233 14.43 7.47 8.39
N ASP A 234 14.24 8.19 7.29
CA ASP A 234 14.65 9.59 7.13
C ASP A 234 13.86 10.51 8.07
N LEU A 235 12.55 10.29 8.21
CA LEU A 235 11.70 11.03 9.15
C LEU A 235 12.14 10.86 10.60
N VAL A 236 12.35 9.61 11.04
CA VAL A 236 12.81 9.32 12.40
C VAL A 236 14.18 9.96 12.66
N ARG A 237 15.11 9.85 11.70
CA ARG A 237 16.43 10.51 11.81
C ARG A 237 16.31 12.03 11.92
N ALA A 238 15.45 12.65 11.12
CA ALA A 238 15.21 14.10 11.17
C ALA A 238 14.58 14.51 12.51
N GLN A 239 13.60 13.75 13.02
CA GLN A 239 12.94 14.03 14.31
C GLN A 239 13.90 13.92 15.50
N VAL A 240 14.81 12.95 15.47
CA VAL A 240 15.84 12.78 16.51
C VAL A 240 16.88 13.90 16.46
N GLN A 241 17.29 14.34 15.26
CA GLN A 241 18.18 15.50 15.11
C GLN A 241 17.56 16.80 15.65
N LEU A 242 16.25 16.98 15.52
CA LEU A 242 15.52 18.14 16.06
C LEU A 242 15.37 18.09 17.58
N SER A 243 15.21 16.90 18.15
CA SER A 243 14.98 16.70 19.59
C SER A 243 16.26 16.79 20.44
N ASN A 244 17.44 16.99 19.85
CA ASN A 244 18.75 16.97 20.53
C ASN A 244 18.98 15.71 21.40
N THR A 245 18.35 14.60 21.06
CA THR A 245 18.47 13.35 21.84
C THR A 245 19.88 12.77 21.63
N PRO A 246 20.63 12.41 22.71
CA PRO A 246 21.96 11.84 22.58
C PRO A 246 21.96 10.60 21.67
N ARG A 247 22.95 10.50 20.77
CA ARG A 247 23.22 9.29 19.97
C ARG A 247 23.48 8.12 20.92
N GLY A 248 22.45 7.33 21.22
CA GLY A 248 22.50 6.26 22.22
C GLY A 248 21.20 6.02 23.00
N SER A 249 20.16 6.87 22.86
CA SER A 249 18.83 6.55 23.40
C SER A 249 18.19 5.37 22.67
N GLN A 250 17.44 4.52 23.37
CA GLN A 250 16.83 3.30 22.82
C GLN A 250 15.89 3.51 21.61
N THR A 251 15.53 4.76 21.30
CA THR A 251 14.81 5.17 20.08
C THR A 251 15.57 4.93 18.78
N PHE A 252 16.90 4.76 18.81
CA PHE A 252 17.69 4.44 17.59
C PHE A 252 17.60 2.96 17.16
N VAL A 253 17.02 2.08 17.99
CA VAL A 253 17.02 0.62 17.77
C VAL A 253 15.99 0.18 16.71
N PHE A 254 15.02 1.03 16.37
CA PHE A 254 13.92 0.71 15.44
C PHE A 254 13.82 1.69 14.27
N ILE A 255 14.93 1.95 13.58
CA ILE A 255 14.86 2.62 12.28
C ILE A 255 14.67 1.53 11.22
N PRO A 256 13.49 1.42 10.59
CA PRO A 256 13.29 0.42 9.54
C PRO A 256 14.30 0.66 8.42
N ALA A 257 15.06 -0.38 8.06
CA ALA A 257 15.93 -0.32 6.90
C ALA A 257 15.07 -0.28 5.62
N ALA A 258 15.51 0.48 4.63
CA ALA A 258 14.87 0.45 3.32
C ALA A 258 15.01 -0.95 2.71
N SER A 259 13.97 -1.42 2.03
CA SER A 259 13.96 -2.73 1.38
C SER A 259 15.09 -2.86 0.37
N GLY A 260 15.80 -3.98 0.45
CA GLY A 260 16.89 -4.33 -0.43
C GLY A 260 16.42 -5.03 -1.71
N PHE A 261 17.38 -5.39 -2.56
CA PHE A 261 17.11 -6.13 -3.80
C PHE A 261 16.39 -7.47 -3.55
N GLY A 262 16.74 -8.17 -2.46
CA GLY A 262 16.10 -9.43 -2.08
C GLY A 262 14.61 -9.27 -1.81
N ASP A 263 14.21 -8.23 -1.07
CA ASP A 263 12.81 -7.95 -0.78
C ASP A 263 12.01 -7.63 -2.06
N ILE A 264 12.62 -6.88 -2.99
CA ILE A 264 11.99 -6.54 -4.28
C ILE A 264 11.79 -7.80 -5.15
N ALA A 265 12.80 -8.67 -5.21
CA ALA A 265 12.69 -9.92 -5.97
C ALA A 265 11.60 -10.83 -5.39
N TRP A 266 11.48 -10.88 -4.08
CA TRP A 266 10.47 -11.67 -3.38
C TRP A 266 9.06 -11.10 -3.54
N TRP A 267 8.93 -9.77 -3.51
CA TRP A 267 7.70 -9.07 -3.86
C TRP A 267 7.23 -9.38 -5.29
N LEU A 268 8.16 -9.36 -6.27
CA LEU A 268 7.87 -9.74 -7.66
C LEU A 268 7.40 -11.20 -7.76
N PHE A 269 8.02 -12.10 -7.00
CA PHE A 269 7.60 -13.49 -6.92
C PHE A 269 6.14 -13.61 -6.47
N PHE A 270 5.72 -12.88 -5.43
CA PHE A 270 4.32 -12.90 -4.97
C PHE A 270 3.33 -12.33 -5.99
N ILE A 271 3.71 -11.31 -6.75
CA ILE A 271 2.87 -10.81 -7.85
C ILE A 271 2.63 -11.91 -8.87
N VAL A 272 3.69 -12.58 -9.31
CA VAL A 272 3.58 -13.68 -10.28
C VAL A 272 2.77 -14.83 -9.70
N LEU A 273 2.99 -15.18 -8.43
CA LEU A 273 2.26 -16.23 -7.73
C LEU A 273 0.76 -15.93 -7.67
N PHE A 274 0.36 -14.75 -7.16
CA PHE A 274 -1.05 -14.40 -7.03
C PHE A 274 -1.73 -14.23 -8.40
N ALA A 275 -1.08 -13.60 -9.38
CA ALA A 275 -1.60 -13.55 -10.75
C ALA A 275 -1.75 -14.96 -11.37
N GLY A 276 -0.81 -15.86 -11.08
CA GLY A 276 -0.88 -17.26 -11.48
C GLY A 276 -2.04 -18.01 -10.82
N LEU A 277 -2.28 -17.80 -9.53
CA LEU A 277 -3.42 -18.39 -8.81
C LEU A 277 -4.77 -17.96 -9.39
N VAL A 278 -4.89 -16.68 -9.80
CA VAL A 278 -6.08 -16.17 -10.49
C VAL A 278 -6.32 -16.92 -11.80
N TYR A 279 -5.27 -17.09 -12.61
CA TYR A 279 -5.36 -17.85 -13.85
C TYR A 279 -5.78 -19.31 -13.61
N LEU A 280 -5.15 -19.99 -12.63
CA LEU A 280 -5.48 -21.38 -12.29
C LEU A 280 -6.92 -21.53 -11.82
N ALA A 281 -7.43 -20.58 -11.04
CA ALA A 281 -8.80 -20.59 -10.54
C ALA A 281 -9.82 -20.43 -11.67
N VAL A 282 -9.60 -19.45 -12.56
CA VAL A 282 -10.44 -19.24 -13.76
C VAL A 282 -10.41 -20.47 -14.66
N ARG A 283 -9.27 -21.16 -14.78
CA ARG A 283 -9.17 -22.39 -15.57
C ARG A 283 -10.02 -23.53 -15.01
N ARG A 284 -10.14 -23.67 -13.68
CA ARG A 284 -10.82 -24.81 -13.03
C ARG A 284 -12.34 -24.68 -12.97
N ARG A 285 -12.90 -23.48 -12.78
CA ARG A 285 -14.34 -23.26 -12.53
C ARG A 285 -15.30 -23.50 -13.71
N GLN A 286 -14.81 -23.95 -14.86
CA GLN A 286 -15.61 -24.10 -16.09
C GLN A 286 -15.40 -25.45 -16.78
N VAL A 287 -15.10 -26.48 -15.98
CA VAL A 287 -15.24 -27.89 -16.37
C VAL A 287 -16.52 -28.41 -15.73
#